data_AF-A0A520GN10-F1
#
_entry.id   AF-A0A520GN10-F1
#
_cell.length_a   1.000
_cell.length_b   1.000
_cell.length_c   1.000
_cell.angle_alpha   90.00
_cell.angle_beta   90.00
_cell.angle_gamma   90.00
#
_symmetry.space_group_name_H-M   'P 1'
#
loop_
_entity.id
_entity.type
_entity.pdbx_description
1 polymer ?
#
loop_
_entity_poly.entity_id
_entity_poly.type
_entity_poly.pdbx_seq_one_letter_code
_entity_poly.pdbx_strand_id
1 'polypeptide(L)'
;MTAPGPSLFYSTRSERIALARQRYFEEGHLPSGVVSDAVYESWARCQRLHSGPAQKVEFEPVSTSRTHLALQKNRDLMQAWLDELPQLQAVLGTTSCAAMLTDPTGVLIDATCVGRAHEMLMPIATRTGVNLCEEAVGTTAPGVAARTGQAVSVLAGEHYFDSVKEMHCVAAPIRDTRGKIAGVLDISSETIPFRFEASIVVGLYAAGIENRLLVSQSAEHLVIRFQVDAKLLDSHFAALVGIDGDGALAWMNGTAARLLGLSSAMRPHERPPVDAAMGAGVSQLASLPSTGSAFLLLANGLMVCARAEMRAADGHRHLVPGWRDAAAMATPQPVKAIAATHVPAHPRDSAKAQITADPDSGGRTKAGALPPGSESPNADLRDSSKHIIEQTLERNGGNVSKAARTLGVSRGLIYRHLGVRK
;
A
#
# COMPACT_ATOMS: atom_id res chain seq x y z
N MET A 1 5.42 -16.28 50.22
CA MET A 1 4.88 -15.86 48.91
C MET A 1 5.89 -16.26 47.85
N THR A 2 5.62 -17.37 47.17
CA THR A 2 6.46 -17.93 46.10
C THR A 2 6.30 -17.07 44.85
N ALA A 3 7.43 -16.66 44.25
CA ALA A 3 7.45 -15.96 42.97
C ALA A 3 6.76 -16.84 41.90
N PRO A 4 5.91 -16.28 41.03
CA PRO A 4 5.31 -17.05 39.95
C PRO A 4 6.41 -17.50 38.99
N GLY A 5 6.47 -18.82 38.72
CA GLY A 5 7.39 -19.37 37.73
C GLY A 5 7.10 -18.85 36.32
N PRO A 6 8.07 -18.93 35.39
CA PRO A 6 7.90 -18.43 34.04
C PRO A 6 6.71 -19.11 33.34
N SER A 7 5.76 -18.32 32.86
CA SER A 7 4.60 -18.79 32.10
C SER A 7 5.07 -19.61 30.89
N LEU A 8 4.58 -20.84 30.77
CA LEU A 8 4.84 -21.75 29.63
C LEU A 8 4.16 -21.29 28.33
N PHE A 9 3.34 -20.23 28.39
CA PHE A 9 2.64 -19.66 27.24
C PHE A 9 3.07 -18.20 27.05
N TYR A 10 3.83 -17.94 25.99
CA TYR A 10 4.18 -16.60 25.49
C TYR A 10 2.90 -15.90 25.02
N SER A 11 2.29 -15.16 25.91
CA SER A 11 0.95 -14.61 25.78
C SER A 11 0.92 -13.39 24.86
N THR A 12 1.98 -12.58 24.88
CA THR A 12 2.04 -11.33 24.09
C THR A 12 2.85 -11.50 22.80
N ARG A 13 2.58 -10.65 21.80
CA ARG A 13 3.38 -10.63 20.56
C ARG A 13 4.84 -10.32 20.85
N SER A 14 5.11 -9.39 21.78
CA SER A 14 6.47 -9.01 22.17
C SER A 14 7.24 -10.18 22.78
N GLU A 15 6.61 -10.99 23.65
CA GLU A 15 7.21 -12.20 24.21
C GLU A 15 7.55 -13.23 23.12
N ARG A 16 6.64 -13.44 22.16
CA ARG A 16 6.89 -14.35 21.02
C ARG A 16 8.05 -13.88 20.15
N ILE A 17 8.13 -12.57 19.86
CA ILE A 17 9.24 -11.98 19.10
C ILE A 17 10.55 -12.13 19.88
N ALA A 18 10.56 -11.83 21.18
CA ALA A 18 11.76 -11.98 22.02
C ALA A 18 12.28 -13.42 22.01
N LEU A 19 11.39 -14.41 22.15
CA LEU A 19 11.76 -15.82 22.04
C LEU A 19 12.27 -16.17 20.63
N ALA A 20 11.60 -15.68 19.59
CA ALA A 20 12.03 -15.94 18.20
C ALA A 20 13.41 -15.35 17.91
N ARG A 21 13.70 -14.14 18.43
CA ARG A 21 15.04 -13.54 18.39
C ARG A 21 16.05 -14.42 19.09
N GLN A 22 15.78 -14.82 20.34
CA GLN A 22 16.69 -15.65 21.12
C GLN A 22 17.02 -16.94 20.37
N ARG A 23 16.00 -17.69 19.96
CA ARG A 23 16.16 -18.95 19.21
C ARG A 23 16.89 -18.77 17.88
N TYR A 24 16.65 -17.66 17.18
CA TYR A 24 17.31 -17.40 15.91
C TYR A 24 18.78 -17.02 16.08
N PHE A 25 19.09 -16.07 16.97
CA PHE A 25 20.44 -15.54 17.12
C PHE A 25 21.36 -16.42 17.98
N GLU A 26 20.81 -17.15 18.96
CA GLU A 26 21.61 -17.99 19.87
C GLU A 26 21.61 -19.47 19.46
N GLU A 27 20.47 -19.98 18.97
CA GLU A 27 20.29 -21.41 18.70
C GLU A 27 20.26 -21.76 17.20
N GLY A 28 20.20 -20.76 16.31
CA GLY A 28 20.14 -20.96 14.85
C GLY A 28 18.79 -21.44 14.32
N HIS A 29 17.73 -21.41 15.12
CA HIS A 29 16.39 -21.85 14.71
C HIS A 29 15.65 -20.77 13.91
N LEU A 30 14.92 -21.18 12.87
CA LEU A 30 14.13 -20.26 12.04
C LEU A 30 12.95 -19.63 12.82
N PRO A 31 12.71 -18.32 12.70
CA PRO A 31 11.63 -17.62 13.41
C PRO A 31 10.27 -17.78 12.70
N SER A 32 9.93 -19.00 12.28
CA SER A 32 8.79 -19.30 11.42
C SER A 32 7.45 -18.90 12.03
N GLY A 33 6.68 -18.07 11.32
CA GLY A 33 5.33 -17.65 11.70
C GLY A 33 5.26 -16.61 12.82
N VAL A 34 6.40 -16.10 13.30
CA VAL A 34 6.47 -15.03 14.32
C VAL A 34 6.77 -13.67 13.71
N VAL A 35 7.71 -13.64 12.76
CA VAL A 35 8.07 -12.43 11.99
C VAL A 35 7.71 -12.64 10.52
N SER A 36 7.59 -11.55 9.76
CA SER A 36 7.38 -11.63 8.31
C SER A 36 8.62 -12.18 7.60
N ASP A 37 8.43 -12.76 6.41
CA ASP A 37 9.54 -13.25 5.59
C ASP A 37 10.54 -12.12 5.28
N ALA A 38 10.05 -10.89 5.06
CA ALA A 38 10.89 -9.72 4.81
C ALA A 38 11.79 -9.36 6.00
N VAL A 39 11.26 -9.43 7.23
CA VAL A 39 12.03 -9.19 8.47
C VAL A 39 13.03 -10.31 8.70
N TYR A 40 12.62 -11.56 8.50
CA TYR A 40 13.52 -12.71 8.59
C TYR A 40 14.70 -12.62 7.60
N GLU A 41 14.42 -12.32 6.33
CA GLU A 41 15.48 -12.15 5.33
C GLU A 41 16.41 -10.98 5.65
N SER A 42 15.86 -9.91 6.25
CA SER A 42 16.64 -8.79 6.78
C SER A 42 17.56 -9.22 7.91
N TRP A 43 17.05 -9.95 8.90
CA TRP A 43 17.88 -10.51 9.99
C TRP A 43 19.02 -11.37 9.45
N ALA A 44 18.75 -12.20 8.44
CA ALA A 44 19.78 -13.03 7.80
C ALA A 44 20.84 -12.19 7.08
N ARG A 45 20.47 -11.06 6.46
CA ARG A 45 21.44 -10.11 5.87
C ARG A 45 22.28 -9.44 6.96
N CYS A 46 21.65 -8.91 8.00
CA CYS A 46 22.32 -8.23 9.10
C CYS A 46 23.26 -9.15 9.88
N GLN A 47 22.88 -10.42 10.10
CA GLN A 47 23.73 -11.41 10.77
C GLN A 47 25.03 -11.70 10.01
N ARG A 48 25.04 -11.55 8.67
CA ARG A 48 26.26 -11.70 7.87
C ARG A 48 27.18 -10.47 7.91
N LEU A 49 26.64 -9.31 8.29
CA LEU A 49 27.35 -8.02 8.22
C LEU A 49 27.85 -7.54 9.58
N HIS A 50 27.23 -8.00 10.67
CA HIS A 50 27.47 -7.46 12.01
C HIS A 50 27.89 -8.55 12.99
N SER A 51 28.63 -8.15 14.03
CA SER A 51 29.12 -9.07 15.06
C SER A 51 28.00 -9.62 15.95
N GLY A 52 26.85 -8.94 16.02
CA GLY A 52 25.64 -9.42 16.69
C GLY A 52 24.64 -8.32 17.08
N PRO A 53 23.45 -8.68 17.59
CA PRO A 53 22.39 -7.73 17.97
C PRO A 53 22.75 -6.75 19.10
N ALA A 54 23.69 -7.13 19.96
CA ALA A 54 24.15 -6.31 21.10
C ALA A 54 25.13 -5.19 20.70
N GLN A 55 25.61 -5.19 19.45
CA GLN A 55 26.46 -4.11 18.94
C GLN A 55 25.71 -2.78 18.98
N LYS A 56 26.38 -1.72 19.43
CA LYS A 56 25.81 -0.37 19.44
C LYS A 56 25.72 0.17 18.01
N VAL A 57 24.55 0.70 17.67
CA VAL A 57 24.31 1.41 16.40
C VAL A 57 24.62 2.88 16.57
N GLU A 58 25.26 3.46 15.56
CA GLU A 58 25.48 4.89 15.46
C GLU A 58 24.70 5.45 14.26
N PHE A 59 23.88 6.46 14.50
CA PHE A 59 23.10 7.15 13.47
C PHE A 59 23.94 8.27 12.87
N GLU A 60 25.05 7.87 12.25
CA GLU A 60 26.00 8.81 11.64
C GLU A 60 25.46 9.34 10.31
N PRO A 61 25.45 10.66 10.13
CA PRO A 61 25.26 11.25 8.81
C PRO A 61 26.34 10.77 7.85
N VAL A 62 25.96 10.57 6.59
CA VAL A 62 26.94 10.45 5.52
C VAL A 62 27.75 11.75 5.37
N SER A 63 28.85 11.69 4.62
CA SER A 63 29.64 12.89 4.34
C SER A 63 28.77 14.03 3.77
N THR A 64 29.13 15.27 4.09
CA THR A 64 28.43 16.47 3.59
C THR A 64 28.27 16.47 2.07
N SER A 65 29.29 16.02 1.34
CA SER A 65 29.26 15.83 -0.11
C SER A 65 28.20 14.81 -0.57
N ARG A 66 28.06 13.69 0.15
CA ARG A 66 27.07 12.66 -0.17
C ARG A 66 25.66 13.13 0.18
N THR A 67 25.47 13.87 1.27
CA THR A 67 24.18 14.50 1.61
C THR A 67 23.76 15.49 0.53
N HIS A 68 24.66 16.38 0.10
CA HIS A 68 24.36 17.35 -0.96
C HIS A 68 24.01 16.66 -2.29
N LEU A 69 24.77 15.62 -2.66
CA LEU A 69 24.49 14.83 -3.86
C LEU A 69 23.12 14.13 -3.78
N ALA A 70 22.75 13.59 -2.62
CA ALA A 70 21.44 12.97 -2.41
C ALA A 70 20.32 14.00 -2.58
N LEU A 71 20.43 15.19 -1.98
CA LEU A 71 19.44 16.26 -2.15
C LEU A 71 19.35 16.73 -3.61
N GLN A 72 20.49 16.87 -4.30
CA GLN A 72 20.54 17.32 -5.70
C GLN A 72 19.92 16.29 -6.66
N LYS A 73 20.18 15.00 -6.45
CA LYS A 73 19.64 13.92 -7.30
C LYS A 73 18.15 13.72 -7.11
N ASN A 74 17.63 14.04 -5.93
CA ASN A 74 16.25 13.75 -5.55
C ASN A 74 15.39 15.02 -5.48
N ARG A 75 15.69 16.06 -6.27
CA ARG A 75 14.94 17.34 -6.25
C ARG A 75 13.46 17.17 -6.57
N ASP A 76 13.10 16.37 -7.57
CA ASP A 76 11.69 16.14 -7.94
C ASP A 76 10.95 15.37 -6.85
N LEU A 77 11.63 14.39 -6.22
CA LEU A 77 11.08 13.64 -5.10
C LEU A 77 10.89 14.54 -3.87
N MET A 78 11.87 15.40 -3.57
CA MET A 78 11.78 16.38 -2.50
C MET A 78 10.59 17.32 -2.73
N GLN A 79 10.39 17.82 -3.96
CA GLN A 79 9.25 18.67 -4.27
C GLN A 79 7.92 17.93 -4.08
N ALA A 80 7.82 16.68 -4.56
CA ALA A 80 6.63 15.85 -4.36
C ALA A 80 6.33 15.60 -2.87
N TRP A 81 7.36 15.45 -2.04
CA TRP A 81 7.25 15.36 -0.59
C TRP A 81 6.75 16.67 0.04
N LEU A 82 7.35 17.81 -0.32
CA LEU A 82 6.99 19.11 0.23
C LEU A 82 5.52 19.47 -0.05
N ASP A 83 4.98 19.05 -1.19
CA ASP A 83 3.58 19.24 -1.54
C ASP A 83 2.61 18.42 -0.66
N GLU A 84 3.03 17.24 -0.19
CA GLU A 84 2.25 16.35 0.69
C GLU A 84 2.44 16.67 2.18
N LEU A 85 3.55 17.33 2.52
CA LEU A 85 3.98 17.56 3.89
C LEU A 85 2.95 18.26 4.79
N PRO A 86 2.21 19.31 4.35
CA PRO A 86 1.25 19.98 5.21
C PRO A 86 0.11 19.06 5.69
N GLN A 87 -0.39 18.20 4.79
CA GLN A 87 -1.46 17.26 5.12
C GLN A 87 -0.95 16.14 6.02
N LEU A 88 0.24 15.60 5.72
CA LEU A 88 0.88 14.57 6.53
C LEU A 88 1.17 15.08 7.96
N GLN A 89 1.67 16.31 8.09
CA GLN A 89 1.88 16.96 9.39
C GLN A 89 0.56 17.14 10.15
N ALA A 90 -0.54 17.50 9.48
CA ALA A 90 -1.84 17.61 10.13
C ALA A 90 -2.35 16.27 10.67
N VAL A 91 -2.13 15.16 9.94
CA VAL A 91 -2.47 13.81 10.37
C VAL A 91 -1.60 13.36 11.56
N LEU A 92 -0.29 13.63 11.51
CA LEU A 92 0.65 13.16 12.53
C LEU A 92 0.78 14.08 13.74
N GLY A 93 0.37 15.34 13.65
CA GLY A 93 0.66 16.38 14.65
C GLY A 93 0.12 16.11 16.05
N THR A 94 -0.90 15.25 16.19
CA THR A 94 -1.46 14.83 17.49
C THR A 94 -0.96 13.46 17.97
N THR A 95 -0.20 12.74 17.14
CA THR A 95 0.37 11.41 17.42
C THR A 95 1.77 11.53 18.00
N SER A 96 2.44 10.42 18.37
CA SER A 96 3.87 10.36 18.76
C SER A 96 4.83 10.08 17.60
N CYS A 97 4.37 10.27 16.36
CA CYS A 97 5.07 9.79 15.18
C CYS A 97 5.79 10.92 14.43
N ALA A 98 6.80 10.53 13.67
CA ALA A 98 7.43 11.36 12.65
C ALA A 98 7.40 10.65 11.30
N ALA A 99 7.23 11.42 10.23
CA ALA A 99 7.45 10.94 8.89
C ALA A 99 8.88 11.29 8.42
N MET A 100 9.48 10.37 7.69
CA MET A 100 10.86 10.43 7.22
C MET A 100 10.91 10.01 5.76
N LEU A 101 11.60 10.79 4.94
CA LEU A 101 11.83 10.50 3.54
C LEU A 101 13.30 10.13 3.33
N THR A 102 13.54 8.99 2.71
CA THR A 102 14.89 8.53 2.34
C THR A 102 15.05 8.41 0.84
N ASP A 103 16.28 8.57 0.37
CA ASP A 103 16.67 8.16 -0.98
C ASP A 103 16.74 6.62 -1.09
N PRO A 104 16.88 6.05 -2.31
CA PRO A 104 16.91 4.60 -2.50
C PRO A 104 18.08 3.89 -1.83
N THR A 105 19.11 4.64 -1.43
CA THR A 105 20.30 4.12 -0.75
C THR A 105 20.17 4.16 0.77
N GLY A 106 19.06 4.71 1.29
CA GLY A 106 18.78 4.84 2.72
C GLY A 106 19.21 6.17 3.33
N VAL A 107 19.73 7.12 2.54
CA VAL A 107 20.12 8.43 3.07
C VAL A 107 18.87 9.27 3.31
N LEU A 108 18.72 9.79 4.54
CA LEU A 108 17.61 10.67 4.90
C LEU A 108 17.68 11.99 4.11
N ILE A 109 16.62 12.28 3.38
CA ILE A 109 16.43 13.50 2.59
C ILE A 109 15.76 14.58 3.45
N ASP A 110 14.65 14.23 4.11
CA ASP A 110 13.89 15.15 4.95
C ASP A 110 13.03 14.39 5.97
N ALA A 111 12.55 15.09 7.00
CA ALA A 111 11.67 14.52 8.01
C ALA A 111 10.75 15.59 8.64
N THR A 112 9.60 15.17 9.15
CA THR A 112 8.79 16.03 10.02
C THR A 112 9.48 16.23 11.36
N CYS A 113 9.31 17.40 11.97
CA CYS A 113 9.92 17.73 13.26
C CYS A 113 9.64 16.68 14.34
N VAL A 114 10.68 16.39 15.11
CA VAL A 114 10.68 15.54 16.31
C VAL A 114 11.37 16.29 17.45
N GLY A 115 11.29 15.77 18.68
CA GLY A 115 11.88 16.45 19.83
C GLY A 115 11.00 16.38 21.07
N ARG A 116 10.27 15.27 21.25
CA ARG A 116 9.52 15.06 22.48
C ARG A 116 10.47 14.65 23.59
N ALA A 117 10.14 15.00 24.82
CA ALA A 117 11.02 14.75 25.97
C ALA A 117 11.36 13.27 26.22
N HIS A 118 10.56 12.32 25.70
CA HIS A 118 10.81 10.89 25.84
C HIS A 118 11.60 10.27 24.68
N GLU A 119 11.84 11.03 23.61
CA GLU A 119 12.54 10.55 22.41
C GLU A 119 14.05 10.76 22.58
N MET A 120 14.83 9.70 22.45
CA MET A 120 16.29 9.73 22.49
C MET A 120 16.89 9.49 21.11
N LEU A 121 16.29 8.58 20.33
CA LEU A 121 16.76 8.20 19.01
C LEU A 121 16.18 9.10 17.92
N MET A 122 14.89 9.46 17.98
CA MET A 122 14.24 10.23 16.91
C MET A 122 14.97 11.54 16.58
N PRO A 123 15.37 12.40 17.55
CA PRO A 123 16.11 13.64 17.25
C PRO A 123 17.43 13.42 16.51
N ILE A 124 18.01 12.22 16.63
CA ILE A 124 19.27 11.84 15.99
C ILE A 124 18.99 11.20 14.62
N ALA A 125 18.02 10.29 14.55
CA ALA A 125 17.67 9.51 13.36
C ALA A 125 17.00 10.34 12.26
N THR A 126 16.34 11.44 12.61
CA THR A 126 15.68 12.36 11.65
C THR A 126 16.59 13.47 11.13
N ARG A 127 17.89 13.45 11.45
CA ARG A 127 18.83 14.45 10.90
C ARG A 127 19.09 14.16 9.42
N THR A 128 18.93 15.17 8.58
CA THR A 128 19.23 15.06 7.14
C THR A 128 20.62 14.49 6.91
N GLY A 129 20.73 13.51 6.02
CA GLY A 129 21.97 12.80 5.71
C GLY A 129 22.23 11.54 6.55
N VAL A 130 21.46 11.27 7.61
CA VAL A 130 21.58 9.99 8.36
C VAL A 130 21.31 8.81 7.43
N ASN A 131 22.19 7.79 7.50
CA ASN A 131 22.03 6.58 6.70
C ASN A 131 21.20 5.53 7.45
N LEU A 132 20.04 5.20 6.90
CA LEU A 132 19.08 4.25 7.48
C LEU A 132 19.05 2.90 6.75
N CYS A 133 20.04 2.63 5.89
CA CYS A 133 20.16 1.35 5.19
C CYS A 133 20.47 0.19 6.15
N GLU A 134 20.13 -1.03 5.74
CA GLU A 134 20.31 -2.22 6.58
C GLU A 134 21.75 -2.45 7.01
N GLU A 135 22.71 -2.09 6.15
CA GLU A 135 24.14 -2.21 6.44
C GLU A 135 24.63 -1.23 7.51
N ALA A 136 23.91 -0.13 7.74
CA ALA A 136 24.32 0.91 8.69
C ALA A 136 23.62 0.75 10.04
N VAL A 137 22.31 0.49 10.02
CA VAL A 137 21.44 0.53 11.22
C VAL A 137 20.68 -0.79 11.46
N GLY A 138 20.99 -1.83 10.68
CA GLY A 138 20.35 -3.13 10.80
C GLY A 138 18.93 -3.13 10.22
N THR A 139 18.10 -4.09 10.64
CA THR A 139 16.72 -4.19 10.16
C THR A 139 15.91 -2.96 10.53
N THR A 140 15.59 -2.15 9.52
CA THR A 140 14.73 -0.97 9.59
C THR A 140 13.63 -1.07 8.55
N ALA A 141 12.45 -0.52 8.82
CA ALA A 141 11.38 -0.48 7.83
C ALA A 141 11.82 0.20 6.52
N PRO A 142 12.50 1.37 6.51
CA PRO A 142 12.97 1.97 5.26
C PRO A 142 13.97 1.09 4.51
N GLY A 143 14.92 0.46 5.20
CA GLY A 143 15.91 -0.43 4.58
C GLY A 143 15.27 -1.67 3.95
N VAL A 144 14.32 -2.30 4.66
CA VAL A 144 13.60 -3.47 4.16
C VAL A 144 12.68 -3.10 2.98
N ALA A 145 11.97 -1.97 3.04
CA ALA A 145 11.14 -1.50 1.94
C ALA A 145 11.98 -1.16 0.69
N ALA A 146 13.16 -0.54 0.86
CA ALA A 146 14.08 -0.25 -0.25
C ALA A 146 14.60 -1.53 -0.93
N ARG A 147 14.76 -2.63 -0.17
CA ARG A 147 15.25 -3.92 -0.71
C ARG A 147 14.16 -4.75 -1.35
N THR A 148 12.99 -4.82 -0.73
CA THR A 148 11.87 -5.65 -1.18
C THR A 148 10.99 -4.97 -2.21
N GLY A 149 11.00 -3.63 -2.25
CA GLY A 149 10.06 -2.84 -3.04
C GLY A 149 8.60 -3.01 -2.61
N GLN A 150 8.37 -3.43 -1.36
CA GLN A 150 7.05 -3.60 -0.75
C GLN A 150 6.95 -2.76 0.52
N ALA A 151 5.71 -2.39 0.87
CA ALA A 151 5.46 -1.78 2.17
C ALA A 151 5.69 -2.80 3.29
N VAL A 152 6.26 -2.36 4.41
CA VAL A 152 6.66 -3.24 5.52
C VAL A 152 6.53 -2.55 6.86
N SER A 153 6.16 -3.30 7.88
CA SER A 153 6.26 -2.90 9.29
C SER A 153 7.41 -3.62 9.96
N VAL A 154 8.21 -2.88 10.72
CA VAL A 154 9.24 -3.41 11.62
C VAL A 154 8.95 -2.83 12.99
N LEU A 155 8.54 -3.68 13.92
CA LEU A 155 7.98 -3.28 15.21
C LEU A 155 8.79 -3.85 16.37
N ALA A 156 9.25 -2.95 17.24
CA ALA A 156 9.96 -3.25 18.48
C ALA A 156 11.10 -4.26 18.28
N GLY A 157 10.97 -5.46 18.88
CA GLY A 157 11.97 -6.54 18.76
C GLY A 157 12.17 -7.07 17.33
N GLU A 158 11.40 -6.64 16.33
CA GLU A 158 11.69 -6.95 14.93
C GLU A 158 12.92 -6.20 14.40
N HIS A 159 13.32 -5.09 15.03
CA HIS A 159 14.58 -4.42 14.69
C HIS A 159 15.79 -5.27 15.06
N TYR A 160 16.82 -5.29 14.22
CA TYR A 160 17.96 -6.21 14.40
C TYR A 160 18.75 -5.90 15.68
N PHE A 161 19.12 -4.63 15.91
CA PHE A 161 19.92 -4.25 17.06
C PHE A 161 19.08 -3.95 18.31
N ASP A 162 19.61 -4.31 19.48
CA ASP A 162 18.90 -4.12 20.74
C ASP A 162 18.76 -2.64 21.13
N SER A 163 19.64 -1.77 20.62
CA SER A 163 19.60 -0.32 20.87
C SER A 163 18.42 0.38 20.19
N VAL A 164 17.75 -0.26 19.23
CA VAL A 164 16.61 0.30 18.48
C VAL A 164 15.32 -0.51 18.66
N LYS A 165 15.29 -1.45 19.62
CA LYS A 165 14.14 -2.35 19.86
C LYS A 165 12.89 -1.66 20.41
N GLU A 166 12.99 -0.39 20.77
CA GLU A 166 11.86 0.44 21.21
C GLU A 166 11.21 1.20 20.05
N MET A 167 11.78 1.10 18.84
CA MET A 167 11.25 1.73 17.65
C MET A 167 10.07 0.94 17.06
N HIS A 168 9.10 1.67 16.53
CA HIS A 168 8.01 1.15 15.72
C HIS A 168 8.02 1.89 14.40
N CYS A 169 8.29 1.19 13.31
CA CYS A 169 8.45 1.78 11.99
C CYS A 169 7.52 1.11 10.97
N VAL A 170 6.91 1.91 10.10
CA VAL A 170 6.22 1.40 8.91
C VAL A 170 6.64 2.23 7.72
N ALA A 171 7.05 1.54 6.65
CA ALA A 171 7.58 2.17 5.46
C ALA A 171 6.87 1.70 4.20
N ALA A 172 6.78 2.58 3.20
CA ALA A 172 6.29 2.28 1.86
C ALA A 172 7.23 2.86 0.79
N PRO A 173 7.56 2.09 -0.25
CA PRO A 173 8.43 2.55 -1.33
C PRO A 173 7.67 3.52 -2.25
N ILE A 174 8.43 4.43 -2.86
CA ILE A 174 7.96 5.39 -3.86
C ILE A 174 8.71 5.09 -5.16
N ARG A 175 8.01 4.93 -6.29
CA ARG A 175 8.62 4.58 -7.58
C ARG A 175 8.71 5.76 -8.55
N ASP A 176 9.72 5.73 -9.40
CA ASP A 176 9.87 6.64 -10.54
C ASP A 176 9.17 6.12 -11.80
N THR A 177 9.16 6.91 -12.88
CA THR A 177 8.61 6.53 -14.19
C THR A 177 9.33 5.34 -14.84
N ARG A 178 10.51 4.94 -14.33
CA ARG A 178 11.23 3.74 -14.78
C ARG A 178 10.85 2.51 -13.96
N GLY A 179 9.94 2.64 -12.99
CA GLY A 179 9.51 1.60 -12.07
C GLY A 179 10.54 1.29 -10.96
N LYS A 180 11.63 2.05 -10.88
CA LYS A 180 12.65 1.90 -9.83
C LYS A 180 12.20 2.63 -8.58
N ILE A 181 12.67 2.16 -7.42
CA ILE A 181 12.46 2.88 -6.16
C ILE A 181 13.22 4.20 -6.24
N ALA A 182 12.48 5.31 -6.16
CA ALA A 182 12.98 6.68 -6.11
C ALA A 182 13.27 7.12 -4.68
N GLY A 183 12.56 6.56 -3.72
CA GLY A 183 12.78 6.80 -2.30
C GLY A 183 11.85 5.93 -1.45
N VAL A 184 11.93 6.09 -0.14
CA VAL A 184 11.05 5.40 0.80
C VAL A 184 10.50 6.40 1.80
N LEU A 185 9.18 6.38 1.96
CA LEU A 185 8.50 7.08 3.04
C LEU A 185 8.40 6.13 4.23
N ASP A 186 8.82 6.59 5.40
CA ASP A 186 8.72 5.89 6.67
C ASP A 186 7.94 6.74 7.68
N ILE A 187 7.14 6.08 8.51
CA ILE A 187 6.54 6.67 9.70
C ILE A 187 7.06 5.90 10.91
N SER A 188 7.72 6.62 11.81
CA SER A 188 8.41 6.08 12.97
C SER A 188 7.86 6.67 14.28
N SER A 189 7.82 5.85 15.32
CA SER A 189 7.50 6.24 16.71
C SER A 189 8.47 5.53 17.65
N GLU A 190 8.96 6.24 18.66
CA GLU A 190 9.87 5.71 19.68
C GLU A 190 9.10 5.41 20.96
N THR A 191 9.27 4.21 21.51
CA THR A 191 8.70 3.72 22.79
C THR A 191 7.18 3.54 22.81
N ILE A 192 6.44 4.38 22.09
CA ILE A 192 4.99 4.38 22.03
C ILE A 192 4.55 3.67 20.73
N PRO A 193 3.83 2.53 20.82
CA PRO A 193 3.26 1.89 19.64
C PRO A 193 2.23 2.77 18.94
N PHE A 194 2.03 2.55 17.64
CA PHE A 194 0.99 3.25 16.88
C PHE A 194 -0.40 3.04 17.50
N ARG A 195 -1.16 4.13 17.62
CA ARG A 195 -2.57 4.13 18.07
C ARG A 195 -3.57 4.19 16.91
N PHE A 196 -3.08 4.01 15.70
CA PHE A 196 -3.81 4.04 14.44
C PHE A 196 -3.13 3.09 13.45
N GLU A 197 -3.79 2.81 12.32
CA GLU A 197 -3.25 1.97 11.25
C GLU A 197 -2.16 2.71 10.44
N ALA A 198 -0.94 2.77 10.99
CA ALA A 198 0.18 3.49 10.37
C ALA A 198 0.57 2.98 8.98
N SER A 199 0.35 1.70 8.70
CA SER A 199 0.56 1.08 7.37
C SER A 199 -0.34 1.68 6.29
N ILE A 200 -1.59 2.02 6.64
CA ILE A 200 -2.52 2.66 5.72
C ILE A 200 -2.10 4.11 5.47
N VAL A 201 -1.72 4.84 6.52
CA VAL A 201 -1.27 6.24 6.41
C VAL A 201 0.00 6.33 5.55
N VAL A 202 1.02 5.54 5.85
CA VAL A 202 2.27 5.57 5.06
C VAL A 202 2.04 5.15 3.61
N GLY A 203 1.20 4.13 3.36
CA GLY A 203 0.86 3.71 2.00
C GLY A 203 0.10 4.78 1.22
N LEU A 204 -0.83 5.48 1.86
CA LEU A 204 -1.60 6.58 1.27
C LEU A 204 -0.69 7.73 0.84
N TYR A 205 0.15 8.22 1.75
CA TYR A 205 1.03 9.36 1.48
C TYR A 205 2.18 8.99 0.54
N ALA A 206 2.72 7.77 0.62
CA ALA A 206 3.70 7.29 -0.36
C ALA A 206 3.09 7.26 -1.77
N ALA A 207 1.84 6.82 -1.92
CA ALA A 207 1.14 6.87 -3.20
C ALA A 207 0.91 8.31 -3.70
N GLY A 208 0.63 9.27 -2.81
CA GLY A 208 0.53 10.69 -3.17
C GLY A 208 1.84 11.26 -3.69
N ILE A 209 2.94 11.01 -2.97
CA ILE A 209 4.28 11.43 -3.38
C ILE A 209 4.66 10.77 -4.70
N GLU A 210 4.40 9.46 -4.86
CA GLU A 210 4.61 8.72 -6.10
C GLU A 210 3.83 9.35 -7.26
N ASN A 211 2.54 9.64 -7.07
CA ASN A 211 1.70 10.25 -8.11
C ASN A 211 2.25 11.59 -8.58
N ARG A 212 2.69 12.45 -7.66
CA ARG A 212 3.29 13.76 -7.98
C ARG A 212 4.62 13.59 -8.70
N LEU A 213 5.46 12.65 -8.24
CA LEU A 213 6.75 12.35 -8.86
C LEU A 213 6.60 11.81 -10.28
N LEU A 214 5.66 10.88 -10.50
CA LEU A 214 5.39 10.32 -11.82
C LEU A 214 4.95 11.42 -12.80
N VAL A 215 4.07 12.31 -12.34
CA VAL A 215 3.56 13.44 -13.14
C VAL A 215 4.66 14.46 -13.42
N SER A 216 5.52 14.79 -12.44
CA SER A 216 6.62 15.75 -12.63
C SER A 216 7.67 15.23 -13.62
N GLN A 217 7.93 13.92 -13.62
CA GLN A 217 8.88 13.25 -14.52
C GLN A 217 8.28 12.90 -15.90
N SER A 218 7.03 13.27 -16.17
CA SER A 218 6.30 12.91 -17.38
C SER A 218 6.18 14.06 -18.38
N ALA A 219 7.26 14.81 -18.57
CA ALA A 219 7.30 15.92 -19.54
C ALA A 219 6.89 15.46 -20.96
N GLU A 220 7.45 14.34 -21.42
CA GLU A 220 7.27 13.79 -22.77
C GLU A 220 6.25 12.64 -22.84
N HIS A 221 5.35 12.54 -21.85
CA HIS A 221 4.32 11.48 -21.83
C HIS A 221 2.91 12.08 -21.87
N LEU A 222 2.01 11.40 -22.56
CA LEU A 222 0.57 11.57 -22.36
C LEU A 222 0.18 10.86 -21.08
N VAL A 223 -0.22 11.61 -20.06
CA VAL A 223 -0.62 11.07 -18.76
C VAL A 223 -2.13 10.93 -18.71
N ILE A 224 -2.63 9.70 -18.55
CA ILE A 224 -4.05 9.45 -18.33
C ILE A 224 -4.28 9.26 -16.85
N ARG A 225 -5.14 10.11 -16.27
CA ARG A 225 -5.67 9.94 -14.93
C ARG A 225 -7.05 9.31 -15.01
N PHE A 226 -7.30 8.28 -14.23
CA PHE A 226 -8.62 7.63 -14.22
C PHE A 226 -8.98 7.06 -12.85
N GLN A 227 -10.29 6.94 -12.59
CA GLN A 227 -10.85 6.31 -11.40
C GLN A 227 -12.34 6.00 -11.61
N VAL A 228 -12.92 5.14 -10.78
CA VAL A 228 -14.35 4.79 -10.87
C VAL A 228 -15.28 5.96 -10.50
N ASP A 229 -14.79 6.93 -9.74
CA ASP A 229 -15.49 8.17 -9.40
C ASP A 229 -14.60 9.37 -9.77
N ALA A 230 -15.16 10.35 -10.49
CA ALA A 230 -14.47 11.57 -10.89
C ALA A 230 -13.87 12.34 -9.70
N LYS A 231 -14.47 12.25 -8.51
CA LYS A 231 -13.97 12.91 -7.28
C LYS A 231 -12.62 12.36 -6.82
N LEU A 232 -12.24 11.16 -7.25
CA LEU A 232 -10.99 10.51 -6.86
C LEU A 232 -9.82 10.82 -7.81
N LEU A 233 -10.06 11.50 -8.94
CA LEU A 233 -9.04 11.80 -9.96
C LEU A 233 -7.91 12.71 -9.46
N ASP A 234 -8.19 13.49 -8.42
CA ASP A 234 -7.27 14.42 -7.78
C ASP A 234 -6.80 13.93 -6.39
N SER A 235 -7.14 12.70 -6.03
CA SER A 235 -6.77 12.08 -4.74
C SER A 235 -5.54 11.19 -4.84
N HIS A 236 -5.00 10.77 -3.70
CA HIS A 236 -3.96 9.73 -3.60
C HIS A 236 -4.36 8.40 -4.29
N PHE A 237 -5.66 8.17 -4.50
CA PHE A 237 -6.21 6.98 -5.16
C PHE A 237 -6.30 7.10 -6.68
N ALA A 238 -5.87 8.20 -7.29
CA ALA A 238 -5.86 8.33 -8.74
C ALA A 238 -5.06 7.20 -9.40
N ALA A 239 -5.65 6.52 -10.39
CA ALA A 239 -4.87 5.66 -11.28
C ALA A 239 -4.19 6.53 -12.33
N LEU A 240 -2.89 6.29 -12.55
CA LEU A 240 -2.07 7.03 -13.49
C LEU A 240 -1.36 6.07 -14.44
N VAL A 241 -1.42 6.38 -15.72
CA VAL A 241 -0.57 5.76 -16.76
C VAL A 241 0.11 6.86 -17.57
N GLY A 242 1.35 6.61 -17.98
CA GLY A 242 2.06 7.42 -18.95
C GLY A 242 2.24 6.66 -20.25
N ILE A 243 1.90 7.31 -21.36
CA ILE A 243 2.08 6.80 -22.71
C ILE A 243 3.20 7.61 -23.36
N ASP A 244 4.20 6.92 -23.92
CA ASP A 244 5.34 7.57 -24.60
C ASP A 244 4.99 8.01 -26.03
N GLY A 245 5.98 8.61 -26.71
CA GLY A 245 5.81 9.11 -28.07
C GLY A 245 5.62 8.02 -29.14
N ASP A 246 5.94 6.77 -28.82
CA ASP A 246 5.69 5.63 -29.71
C ASP A 246 4.29 5.03 -29.49
N GLY A 247 3.50 5.61 -28.58
CA GLY A 247 2.17 5.14 -28.22
C GLY A 247 2.20 3.91 -27.32
N ALA A 248 3.33 3.60 -26.68
CA ALA A 248 3.47 2.48 -25.76
C ALA A 248 3.24 2.89 -24.30
N LEU A 249 2.84 1.92 -23.49
CA LEU A 249 2.59 2.12 -22.06
C LEU A 249 3.91 2.22 -21.28
N ALA A 250 4.41 3.45 -21.14
CA ALA A 250 5.74 3.75 -20.59
C ALA A 250 5.84 3.58 -19.07
N TRP A 251 4.76 3.82 -18.33
CA TRP A 251 4.68 3.54 -16.89
C TRP A 251 3.23 3.51 -16.40
N MET A 252 3.02 2.94 -15.21
CA MET A 252 1.75 2.98 -14.49
C MET A 252 2.00 2.95 -12.99
N ASN A 253 1.17 3.65 -12.20
CA ASN A 253 1.23 3.53 -10.75
C ASN A 253 0.53 2.26 -10.25
N GLY A 254 0.69 1.94 -8.96
CA GLY A 254 0.10 0.74 -8.38
C GLY A 254 -1.44 0.69 -8.43
N THR A 255 -2.10 1.85 -8.48
CA THR A 255 -3.57 1.92 -8.60
C THR A 255 -4.04 1.62 -10.03
N ALA A 256 -3.35 2.16 -11.04
CA ALA A 256 -3.59 1.82 -12.44
C ALA A 256 -3.38 0.35 -12.73
N ALA A 257 -2.29 -0.25 -12.24
CA ALA A 257 -2.05 -1.68 -12.40
C ALA A 257 -3.24 -2.51 -11.88
N ARG A 258 -3.77 -2.18 -10.69
CA ARG A 258 -4.94 -2.85 -10.11
C ARG A 258 -6.22 -2.66 -10.94
N LEU A 259 -6.52 -1.43 -11.36
CA LEU A 259 -7.72 -1.15 -12.17
C LEU A 259 -7.66 -1.77 -13.56
N LEU A 260 -6.46 -1.90 -14.14
CA LEU A 260 -6.23 -2.54 -15.44
C LEU A 260 -6.14 -4.07 -15.33
N GLY A 261 -6.04 -4.63 -14.12
CA GLY A 261 -5.81 -6.08 -13.93
C GLY A 261 -4.41 -6.53 -14.32
N LEU A 262 -3.42 -5.63 -14.23
CA LEU A 262 -2.01 -5.87 -14.59
C LEU A 262 -1.13 -6.00 -13.34
N SER A 263 0.02 -6.64 -13.50
CA SER A 263 1.05 -6.68 -12.45
C SER A 263 1.83 -5.38 -12.41
N SER A 264 1.97 -4.78 -11.22
CA SER A 264 2.81 -3.59 -11.00
C SER A 264 4.30 -3.85 -11.25
N ALA A 265 4.73 -5.12 -11.19
CA ALA A 265 6.13 -5.52 -11.41
C ALA A 265 6.50 -5.77 -12.89
N MET A 266 5.59 -5.49 -13.82
CA MET A 266 5.75 -5.80 -15.24
C MET A 266 6.83 -4.93 -15.90
N ARG A 267 7.75 -5.57 -16.64
CA ARG A 267 8.80 -4.88 -17.39
C ARG A 267 8.19 -4.15 -18.60
N PRO A 268 8.78 -3.05 -19.09
CA PRO A 268 8.20 -2.29 -20.20
C PRO A 268 7.83 -3.13 -21.43
N HIS A 269 8.67 -4.11 -21.80
CA HIS A 269 8.43 -5.00 -22.94
C HIS A 269 7.36 -6.09 -22.70
N GLU A 270 6.94 -6.31 -21.45
CA GLU A 270 5.87 -7.25 -21.10
C GLU A 270 4.51 -6.56 -21.06
N ARG A 271 4.48 -5.22 -21.16
CA ARG A 271 3.23 -4.46 -21.08
C ARG A 271 2.40 -4.66 -22.33
N PRO A 272 1.09 -4.88 -22.17
CA PRO A 272 0.20 -4.95 -23.31
C PRO A 272 0.19 -3.61 -24.07
N PRO A 273 -0.14 -3.63 -25.37
CA PRO A 273 -0.47 -2.43 -26.12
C PRO A 273 -1.52 -1.57 -25.40
N VAL A 274 -1.47 -0.25 -25.62
CA VAL A 274 -2.32 0.71 -24.91
C VAL A 274 -3.81 0.43 -25.11
N ASP A 275 -4.23 0.08 -26.32
CA ASP A 275 -5.61 -0.28 -26.64
C ASP A 275 -6.07 -1.56 -25.92
N ALA A 276 -5.19 -2.57 -25.83
CA ALA A 276 -5.44 -3.80 -25.11
C ALA A 276 -5.53 -3.63 -23.58
N ALA A 277 -4.95 -2.56 -23.01
CA ALA A 277 -5.08 -2.24 -21.60
C ALA A 277 -6.24 -1.28 -21.32
N MET A 278 -6.25 -0.15 -22.03
CA MET A 278 -7.14 0.98 -21.75
C MET A 278 -8.50 0.87 -22.45
N GLY A 279 -8.68 -0.10 -23.35
CA GLY A 279 -9.91 -0.25 -24.14
C GLY A 279 -10.09 0.84 -25.21
N ALA A 280 -9.07 1.68 -25.42
CA ALA A 280 -9.09 2.81 -26.34
C ALA A 280 -7.69 3.05 -26.92
N GLY A 281 -7.63 3.42 -28.20
CA GLY A 281 -6.37 3.79 -28.86
C GLY A 281 -5.83 5.14 -28.40
N VAL A 282 -4.55 5.40 -28.69
CA VAL A 282 -3.83 6.62 -28.27
C VAL A 282 -4.57 7.90 -28.69
N SER A 283 -5.09 7.98 -29.92
CA SER A 283 -5.83 9.15 -30.41
C SER A 283 -7.09 9.45 -29.60
N GLN A 284 -7.82 8.41 -29.18
CA GLN A 284 -9.02 8.55 -28.36
C GLN A 284 -8.66 8.97 -26.94
N LEU A 285 -7.61 8.37 -26.36
CA LEU A 285 -7.13 8.75 -25.04
C LEU A 285 -6.60 10.18 -25.01
N ALA A 286 -5.92 10.61 -26.08
CA ALA A 286 -5.45 11.97 -26.21
C ALA A 286 -6.63 12.97 -26.33
N SER A 287 -7.76 12.56 -26.92
CA SER A 287 -8.96 13.41 -27.01
C SER A 287 -9.75 13.58 -25.70
N LEU A 288 -9.36 12.89 -24.63
CA LEU A 288 -9.96 13.07 -23.31
C LEU A 288 -9.77 14.52 -22.84
N PRO A 289 -10.71 15.05 -22.04
CA PRO A 289 -10.62 16.42 -21.59
C PRO A 289 -9.41 16.61 -20.67
N SER A 290 -8.77 17.79 -20.75
CA SER A 290 -7.69 18.19 -19.84
C SER A 290 -8.21 18.70 -18.49
N THR A 291 -9.46 19.19 -18.46
CA THR A 291 -10.17 19.63 -17.27
C THR A 291 -11.51 18.90 -17.13
N GLY A 292 -11.89 18.52 -15.92
CA GLY A 292 -13.05 17.65 -15.69
C GLY A 292 -12.74 16.17 -15.96
N SER A 293 -13.72 15.43 -16.49
CA SER A 293 -13.59 13.99 -16.78
C SER A 293 -14.58 13.51 -17.82
N ALA A 294 -14.22 12.48 -18.59
CA ALA A 294 -15.12 11.72 -19.45
C ALA A 294 -15.16 10.24 -19.04
N PHE A 295 -16.21 9.51 -19.41
CA PHE A 295 -16.26 8.06 -19.17
C PHE A 295 -15.40 7.30 -20.19
N LEU A 296 -14.66 6.31 -19.70
CA LEU A 296 -13.85 5.38 -20.47
C LEU A 296 -14.18 3.95 -20.03
N LEU A 297 -14.42 3.06 -20.98
CA LEU A 297 -14.55 1.62 -20.73
C LEU A 297 -13.19 0.97 -20.93
N LEU A 298 -12.58 0.47 -19.85
CA LEU A 298 -11.30 -0.24 -19.91
C LEU A 298 -11.47 -1.59 -20.64
N ALA A 299 -10.37 -2.16 -21.12
CA ALA A 299 -10.40 -3.43 -21.86
C ALA A 299 -10.96 -4.60 -21.04
N ASN A 300 -10.87 -4.53 -19.71
CA ASN A 300 -11.44 -5.51 -18.78
C ASN A 300 -12.93 -5.28 -18.46
N GLY A 301 -13.58 -4.29 -19.09
CA GLY A 301 -15.00 -3.96 -18.90
C GLY A 301 -15.29 -3.03 -17.73
N LEU A 302 -14.28 -2.56 -16.98
CA LEU A 302 -14.48 -1.58 -15.92
C LEU A 302 -14.72 -0.19 -16.51
N MET A 303 -15.83 0.45 -16.12
CA MET A 303 -16.10 1.85 -16.50
C MET A 303 -15.47 2.80 -15.48
N VAL A 304 -14.72 3.77 -15.99
CA VAL A 304 -14.00 4.77 -15.19
C VAL A 304 -14.26 6.17 -15.71
N CYS A 305 -14.19 7.16 -14.85
CA CYS A 305 -13.96 8.56 -15.23
C CYS A 305 -12.47 8.73 -15.54
N ALA A 306 -12.14 9.40 -16.64
CA ALA A 306 -10.78 9.62 -17.09
C ALA A 306 -10.58 11.04 -17.63
N ARG A 307 -9.35 11.52 -17.52
CA ARG A 307 -8.87 12.77 -18.14
C ARG A 307 -7.43 12.59 -18.60
N ALA A 308 -7.04 13.37 -19.59
CA ALA A 308 -5.69 13.32 -20.14
C ALA A 308 -4.97 14.64 -19.85
N GLU A 309 -3.71 14.56 -19.46
CA GLU A 309 -2.84 15.73 -19.38
C GLU A 309 -1.52 15.46 -20.10
N MET A 310 -0.92 16.54 -20.60
CA MET A 310 0.39 16.50 -21.23
C MET A 310 1.14 17.76 -20.80
N ARG A 311 2.40 17.59 -20.39
CA ARG A 311 3.22 18.67 -19.86
C ARG A 311 4.19 19.27 -20.89
N ALA A 312 4.41 18.61 -22.02
CA ALA A 312 5.25 19.12 -23.10
C ALA A 312 4.72 20.46 -23.62
N ALA A 313 5.62 21.44 -23.79
CA ALA A 313 5.28 22.81 -24.19
C ALA A 313 4.71 22.90 -25.62
N ASP A 314 4.95 21.88 -26.46
CA ASP A 314 4.44 21.78 -27.83
C ASP A 314 3.10 21.00 -27.91
N GLY A 315 2.60 20.47 -26.78
CA GLY A 315 1.38 19.65 -26.68
C GLY A 315 1.35 18.47 -27.65
N HIS A 316 2.54 18.02 -28.09
CA HIS A 316 2.82 17.19 -29.23
C HIS A 316 1.75 17.13 -30.34
N ARG A 317 1.75 18.15 -31.19
CA ARG A 317 1.08 18.19 -32.51
C ARG A 317 1.48 17.04 -33.49
N HIS A 318 2.30 16.08 -33.05
CA HIS A 318 2.95 15.05 -33.87
C HIS A 318 2.71 13.62 -33.39
N LEU A 319 2.24 13.40 -32.15
CA LEU A 319 1.98 12.04 -31.63
C LEU A 319 0.71 11.40 -32.20
N VAL A 320 -0.15 12.20 -32.84
CA VAL A 320 -1.30 11.72 -33.58
C VAL A 320 -1.35 12.50 -34.91
N PRO A 321 -1.10 11.87 -36.06
CA PRO A 321 -1.54 12.42 -37.34
C PRO A 321 -3.04 12.71 -37.24
N GLY A 322 -3.43 13.99 -37.26
CA GLY A 322 -4.83 14.41 -37.10
C GLY A 322 -5.20 15.03 -35.75
N TRP A 323 -4.28 15.33 -34.83
CA TRP A 323 -4.61 16.10 -33.61
C TRP A 323 -5.23 17.48 -33.91
N ARG A 324 -4.76 18.15 -34.98
CA ARG A 324 -5.34 19.41 -35.48
C ARG A 324 -6.76 19.23 -36.03
N ASP A 325 -7.04 18.08 -36.61
CA ASP A 325 -8.35 17.79 -37.22
C ASP A 325 -9.33 17.22 -36.19
N ALA A 326 -8.89 16.48 -35.18
CA ALA A 326 -9.74 15.95 -34.11
C ALA A 326 -10.22 17.05 -33.15
N ALA A 327 -9.37 18.03 -32.82
CA ALA A 327 -9.79 19.20 -32.03
C ALA A 327 -10.72 20.15 -32.81
N ALA A 328 -10.70 20.11 -34.15
CA ALA A 328 -11.54 20.92 -35.03
C ALA A 328 -12.76 20.16 -35.60
N MET A 329 -12.78 18.82 -35.58
CA MET A 329 -13.83 17.95 -36.14
C MET A 329 -14.51 17.04 -35.09
N ALA A 330 -14.16 17.14 -33.81
CA ALA A 330 -14.97 16.54 -32.75
C ALA A 330 -16.22 17.40 -32.50
N THR A 331 -17.24 17.22 -33.34
CA THR A 331 -18.55 17.03 -32.72
C THR A 331 -18.43 15.69 -32.01
N PRO A 332 -18.51 15.62 -30.67
CA PRO A 332 -18.43 14.36 -29.98
C PRO A 332 -19.55 13.49 -30.51
N GLN A 333 -19.22 12.41 -31.24
CA GLN A 333 -20.19 11.34 -31.34
C GLN A 333 -20.35 10.82 -29.93
N PRO A 334 -21.56 10.90 -29.34
CA PRO A 334 -21.76 10.43 -27.99
C PRO A 334 -21.35 8.96 -27.99
N VAL A 335 -20.41 8.62 -27.10
CA VAL A 335 -20.20 7.24 -26.64
C VAL A 335 -21.60 6.71 -26.36
N LYS A 336 -22.02 5.63 -27.03
CA LYS A 336 -23.35 5.04 -26.84
C LYS A 336 -23.56 4.89 -25.33
N ALA A 337 -24.38 5.78 -24.77
CA ALA A 337 -24.82 5.68 -23.40
C ALA A 337 -25.50 4.31 -23.31
N ILE A 338 -24.90 3.39 -22.56
CA ILE A 338 -25.65 2.23 -22.09
C ILE A 338 -26.69 2.87 -21.18
N ALA A 339 -27.93 2.95 -21.67
CA ALA A 339 -29.03 3.55 -20.93
C ALA A 339 -29.08 2.84 -19.57
N ALA A 340 -28.86 3.61 -18.50
CA ALA A 340 -29.06 3.12 -17.14
C ALA A 340 -30.54 2.75 -17.01
N THR A 341 -30.86 1.48 -17.22
CA THR A 341 -32.19 0.95 -16.92
C THR A 341 -32.33 0.96 -15.39
N HIS A 342 -33.00 1.99 -14.91
CA HIS A 342 -33.84 2.04 -13.72
C HIS A 342 -33.27 1.34 -12.47
N VAL A 343 -32.59 2.12 -11.62
CA VAL A 343 -32.50 1.84 -10.19
C VAL A 343 -33.65 2.58 -9.50
N PRO A 344 -34.59 1.91 -8.80
CA PRO A 344 -35.67 2.61 -8.12
C PRO A 344 -35.11 3.45 -6.98
N ALA A 345 -35.52 4.72 -6.91
CA ALA A 345 -35.19 5.62 -5.82
C ALA A 345 -35.87 5.17 -4.52
N HIS A 346 -35.10 5.06 -3.43
CA HIS A 346 -35.65 4.96 -2.08
C HIS A 346 -36.25 6.30 -1.66
N PRO A 347 -37.49 6.35 -1.13
CA PRO A 347 -38.06 7.59 -0.63
C PRO A 347 -37.56 7.84 0.80
N ARG A 348 -36.77 8.89 0.98
CA ARG A 348 -36.57 9.55 2.28
C ARG A 348 -36.77 11.04 2.09
N ASP A 349 -37.97 11.51 2.39
CA ASP A 349 -38.21 12.63 3.31
C ASP A 349 -39.67 13.08 3.27
N SER A 350 -40.40 12.78 4.35
CA SER A 350 -41.51 13.62 4.84
C SER A 350 -42.05 13.04 6.14
N ALA A 351 -41.41 13.41 7.26
CA ALA A 351 -42.10 13.51 8.54
C ALA A 351 -41.25 14.35 9.51
N LYS A 352 -41.48 15.67 9.50
CA LYS A 352 -41.25 16.50 10.68
C LYS A 352 -42.26 16.07 11.75
N ALA A 353 -41.80 15.60 12.90
CA ALA A 353 -42.59 15.60 14.13
C ALA A 353 -41.67 15.76 15.34
N GLN A 354 -42.05 16.71 16.19
CA GLN A 354 -41.36 17.18 17.38
C GLN A 354 -41.17 16.07 18.43
N ILE A 355 -40.02 16.06 19.08
CA ILE A 355 -39.78 15.29 20.31
C ILE A 355 -39.81 16.28 21.47
N THR A 356 -40.86 16.23 22.26
CA THR A 356 -40.88 16.72 23.64
C THR A 356 -40.72 15.53 24.57
N ALA A 357 -39.71 15.60 25.45
CA ALA A 357 -39.56 14.68 26.58
C ALA A 357 -40.61 15.01 27.65
N ASP A 358 -41.19 14.00 28.32
CA ASP A 358 -40.77 13.49 29.64
C ASP A 358 -41.79 12.41 30.13
N PRO A 359 -41.77 11.86 31.36
CA PRO A 359 -41.47 10.44 31.57
C PRO A 359 -42.60 9.65 32.30
N ASP A 360 -42.29 8.37 32.56
CA ASP A 360 -42.86 7.52 33.61
C ASP A 360 -44.14 6.70 33.30
N SER A 361 -43.99 5.36 33.34
CA SER A 361 -44.85 4.42 34.08
C SER A 361 -44.60 2.98 33.60
N GLY A 362 -44.34 2.11 34.58
CA GLY A 362 -43.99 0.71 34.36
C GLY A 362 -45.14 -0.18 33.92
N GLY A 363 -44.78 -1.35 33.37
CA GLY A 363 -45.71 -2.43 33.09
C GLY A 363 -45.00 -3.67 32.56
N ARG A 364 -44.77 -4.66 33.42
CA ARG A 364 -44.42 -6.04 33.02
C ARG A 364 -45.54 -6.61 32.13
N THR A 365 -45.20 -7.38 31.09
CA THR A 365 -45.69 -8.76 30.89
C THR A 365 -45.19 -9.44 29.60
N LYS A 366 -44.76 -10.70 29.82
CA LYS A 366 -44.94 -11.91 29.00
C LYS A 366 -44.10 -12.13 27.74
N ALA A 367 -43.20 -13.09 27.90
CA ALA A 367 -42.69 -13.99 26.87
C ALA A 367 -43.84 -14.65 26.07
N GLY A 368 -43.72 -14.58 24.75
CA GLY A 368 -44.50 -15.34 23.77
C GLY A 368 -43.52 -16.04 22.83
N ALA A 369 -43.66 -17.36 22.72
CA ALA A 369 -42.78 -18.27 22.00
C ALA A 369 -42.73 -18.01 20.48
N LEU A 370 -41.55 -18.20 19.87
CA LEU A 370 -41.39 -18.32 18.42
C LEU A 370 -41.74 -19.76 17.94
N PRO A 371 -42.39 -19.92 16.78
CA PRO A 371 -42.53 -21.20 16.11
C PRO A 371 -41.20 -21.67 15.48
N PRO A 372 -40.99 -22.99 15.29
CA PRO A 372 -39.75 -23.54 14.78
C PRO A 372 -39.74 -23.48 13.24
N GLY A 373 -38.61 -23.08 12.66
CA GLY A 373 -38.35 -23.26 11.23
C GLY A 373 -37.89 -22.00 10.51
N SER A 374 -36.61 -21.68 10.65
CA SER A 374 -35.85 -21.04 9.57
C SER A 374 -34.39 -21.51 9.67
N GLU A 375 -34.05 -22.49 8.84
CA GLU A 375 -32.68 -22.90 8.61
C GLU A 375 -31.86 -21.71 8.12
N SER A 376 -30.69 -21.52 8.73
CA SER A 376 -29.81 -20.41 8.41
C SER A 376 -29.07 -20.69 7.08
N PRO A 377 -29.03 -19.75 6.12
CA PRO A 377 -28.37 -19.90 4.80
C PRO A 377 -26.83 -20.06 4.86
N ASN A 378 -26.27 -20.14 6.07
CA ASN A 378 -24.83 -20.26 6.31
C ASN A 378 -24.37 -21.73 6.46
N ALA A 379 -25.30 -22.67 6.63
CA ALA A 379 -24.99 -24.11 6.62
C ALA A 379 -24.69 -24.59 5.19
N ASP A 380 -25.51 -24.17 4.23
CA ASP A 380 -25.47 -24.61 2.83
C ASP A 380 -24.15 -24.22 2.12
N LEU A 381 -23.60 -23.04 2.43
CA LEU A 381 -22.33 -22.57 1.87
C LEU A 381 -21.11 -23.32 2.43
N ARG A 382 -21.17 -23.75 3.70
CA ARG A 382 -20.08 -24.51 4.33
C ARG A 382 -20.03 -25.94 3.80
N ASP A 383 -21.20 -26.54 3.56
CA ASP A 383 -21.30 -27.89 2.99
C ASP A 383 -20.92 -27.89 1.50
N SER A 384 -21.29 -26.86 0.75
CA SER A 384 -20.84 -26.68 -0.64
C SER A 384 -19.33 -26.47 -0.75
N SER A 385 -18.74 -25.66 0.14
CA SER A 385 -17.28 -25.44 0.19
C SER A 385 -16.51 -26.73 0.52
N LYS A 386 -17.06 -27.55 1.42
CA LYS A 386 -16.50 -28.86 1.78
C LYS A 386 -16.48 -29.79 0.57
N HIS A 387 -17.59 -29.89 -0.13
CA HIS A 387 -17.73 -30.76 -1.29
C HIS A 387 -16.74 -30.42 -2.42
N ILE A 388 -16.50 -29.13 -2.67
CA ILE A 388 -15.54 -28.67 -3.69
C ILE A 388 -14.09 -29.04 -3.32
N ILE A 389 -13.72 -28.96 -2.04
CA ILE A 389 -12.38 -29.32 -1.57
C ILE A 389 -12.15 -30.83 -1.71
N GLU A 390 -13.12 -31.65 -1.30
CA GLU A 390 -13.06 -33.11 -1.39
C GLU A 390 -12.97 -33.57 -2.86
N GLN A 391 -13.84 -33.07 -3.74
CA GLN A 391 -13.85 -33.41 -5.16
C GLN A 391 -12.54 -33.01 -5.87
N THR A 392 -11.95 -31.87 -5.48
CA THR A 392 -10.70 -31.41 -6.08
C THR A 392 -9.49 -32.20 -5.58
N LEU A 393 -9.53 -32.71 -4.35
CA LEU A 393 -8.51 -33.63 -3.82
C LEU A 393 -8.56 -34.98 -4.54
N GLU A 394 -9.74 -35.55 -4.76
CA GLU A 394 -9.91 -36.80 -5.50
C GLU A 394 -9.37 -36.69 -6.94
N ARG A 395 -9.74 -35.61 -7.66
CA ARG A 395 -9.24 -35.33 -9.02
C ARG A 395 -7.72 -35.17 -9.10
N ASN A 396 -7.09 -34.81 -7.99
CA ASN A 396 -5.64 -34.64 -7.88
C ASN A 396 -4.94 -35.80 -7.15
N GLY A 397 -5.61 -36.95 -6.98
CA GLY A 397 -5.04 -38.15 -6.38
C GLY A 397 -4.56 -37.94 -4.94
N GLY A 398 -5.24 -37.10 -4.16
CA GLY A 398 -4.87 -36.76 -2.78
C GLY A 398 -3.70 -35.77 -2.65
N ASN A 399 -3.16 -35.23 -3.75
CA ASN A 399 -2.06 -34.27 -3.69
C ASN A 399 -2.55 -32.87 -3.25
N VAL A 400 -2.42 -32.58 -1.96
CA VAL A 400 -2.83 -31.32 -1.32
C VAL A 400 -2.21 -30.08 -1.97
N SER A 401 -0.95 -30.15 -2.40
CA SER A 401 -0.27 -29.01 -3.02
C SER A 401 -0.81 -28.71 -4.43
N LYS A 402 -1.22 -29.74 -5.17
CA LYS A 402 -1.83 -29.57 -6.49
C LYS A 402 -3.28 -29.08 -6.35
N ALA A 403 -4.06 -29.68 -5.43
CA ALA A 403 -5.42 -29.24 -5.13
C ALA A 403 -5.49 -27.79 -4.64
N ALA A 404 -4.57 -27.36 -3.77
CA ALA A 404 -4.47 -25.98 -3.29
C ALA A 404 -4.26 -24.97 -4.43
N ARG A 405 -3.39 -25.31 -5.40
CA ARG A 405 -3.16 -24.47 -6.58
C ARG A 405 -4.38 -24.44 -7.51
N THR A 406 -5.06 -25.56 -7.70
CA THR A 406 -6.28 -25.63 -8.52
C THR A 406 -7.43 -24.81 -7.92
N LEU A 407 -7.54 -24.77 -6.60
CA LEU A 407 -8.58 -24.02 -5.88
C LEU A 407 -8.21 -22.56 -5.58
N GLY A 408 -6.97 -22.14 -5.82
CA GLY A 408 -6.49 -20.80 -5.47
C GLY A 408 -6.46 -20.52 -3.96
N VAL A 409 -6.36 -21.58 -3.13
CA VAL A 409 -6.37 -21.47 -1.66
C VAL A 409 -5.04 -21.94 -1.05
N SER A 410 -4.79 -21.58 0.20
CA SER A 410 -3.59 -22.05 0.90
C SER A 410 -3.67 -23.55 1.22
N ARG A 411 -2.53 -24.24 1.20
CA ARG A 411 -2.41 -25.64 1.65
C ARG A 411 -2.94 -25.82 3.08
N GLY A 412 -2.72 -24.83 3.94
CA GLY A 412 -3.20 -24.84 5.33
C GLY A 412 -4.73 -24.84 5.46
N LEU A 413 -5.45 -24.24 4.51
CA LEU A 413 -6.91 -24.30 4.46
C LEU A 413 -7.38 -25.74 4.20
N ILE A 414 -6.75 -26.43 3.25
CA ILE A 414 -7.06 -27.84 2.93
C ILE A 414 -6.67 -28.76 4.09
N TYR A 415 -5.53 -28.54 4.76
CA TYR A 415 -5.15 -29.34 5.93
C TYR A 415 -6.11 -29.18 7.11
N ARG A 416 -6.59 -27.96 7.38
CA ARG A 416 -7.65 -27.72 8.38
C ARG A 416 -8.94 -28.44 8.03
N HIS A 417 -9.23 -28.55 6.73
CA HIS A 417 -10.41 -29.26 6.23
C HIS A 417 -10.31 -30.77 6.40
N LEU A 418 -9.12 -31.34 6.16
CA LEU A 418 -8.85 -32.77 6.34
C LEU A 418 -8.72 -33.21 7.81
N GLY A 419 -8.87 -32.30 8.78
CA GLY A 419 -8.77 -32.61 10.21
C GLY A 419 -7.37 -33.04 10.68
N VAL A 420 -6.35 -32.97 9.82
CA VAL A 420 -4.98 -33.36 10.15
C VAL A 420 -4.32 -32.21 10.90
N ARG A 421 -4.39 -32.26 12.23
CA ARG A 421 -3.47 -31.49 13.10
C ARG A 421 -2.08 -32.08 12.92
N LYS A 422 -1.11 -31.25 12.54
CA LYS A 422 0.31 -31.59 12.62
C LYS A 422 0.74 -31.68 14.07
#